data_AF-A0A350WR95-F1
#
_entry.id   AF-A0A350WR95-F1
#
_cell.length_a   1.000
_cell.length_b   1.000
_cell.length_c   1.000
_cell.angle_alpha   90.00
_cell.angle_beta   90.00
_cell.angle_gamma   90.00
#
_symmetry.space_group_name_H-M   'P 1'
#
loop_
_entity.id
_entity.type
_entity.pdbx_description
1 polymer ?
#
loop_
_entity_poly.entity_id
_entity_poly.type
_entity_poly.pdbx_seq_one_letter_code
_entity_poly.pdbx_strand_id
1 'polypeptide(L)'
;MPLHFPPKRANPVTLLLALTLLLTSCNQPTSTTDPAATQNLPIVEILETPNLSQPNPQGEWLILSIEEHGYAHLFLYQPDILPITRITTGDWNDTHPALSPDRKQLAFASDRSGYWDLYLMDLQTGNLTQVTNSQHYDSAPSWSPDGQWLAFETYVNDNLEIAIVNVTTAEIIPLTQHPASDHSPAWIPGEGRQVAFVSSRSGDNDIWLADLDLAGDERYINLSNTPNASESAPVWNAGGTQLLWAATTQAIGFNGLYIWDAAEPTRSARWVGDGSLGVWNESATQIVTVIRAPNQTFLTAYNLEG
;
A
#
# COMPACT_ATOMS: atom_id res chain seq x y z
N MET A 1 27.90 19.45 55.84
CA MET A 1 27.70 17.99 55.84
C MET A 1 27.64 17.51 54.40
N PRO A 2 28.70 16.89 53.86
CA PRO A 2 28.67 16.19 52.59
C PRO A 2 28.42 14.70 52.82
N LEU A 3 27.66 14.04 51.96
CA LEU A 3 27.73 12.59 51.80
C LEU A 3 28.06 12.29 50.33
N HIS A 4 29.17 11.57 50.18
CA HIS A 4 29.80 11.15 48.93
C HIS A 4 29.59 9.64 48.75
N PHE A 5 29.51 9.23 47.49
CA PHE A 5 29.02 7.96 46.93
C PHE A 5 29.86 6.70 47.21
N PRO A 6 29.39 5.52 46.76
CA PRO A 6 30.11 4.91 45.64
C PRO A 6 29.20 4.39 44.50
N PRO A 7 29.78 4.03 43.33
CA PRO A 7 29.10 3.95 42.04
C PRO A 7 28.64 2.52 41.69
N LYS A 8 27.67 2.40 40.77
CA LYS A 8 27.43 1.16 40.02
C LYS A 8 27.67 1.42 38.52
N ARG A 9 28.79 0.89 38.00
CA ARG A 9 28.94 0.42 36.60
C ARG A 9 28.63 -1.08 36.64
N ALA A 10 27.87 -1.69 35.73
CA ALA A 10 28.17 -2.11 34.35
C ALA A 10 27.04 -3.15 34.05
N ASN A 11 26.47 -3.41 32.87
CA ASN A 11 26.88 -3.37 31.47
C ASN A 11 25.62 -3.37 30.57
N PRO A 12 25.73 -3.03 29.28
CA PRO A 12 24.66 -3.18 28.30
C PRO A 12 24.46 -4.66 27.95
N VAL A 13 23.20 -5.11 27.87
CA VAL A 13 22.87 -6.38 27.18
C VAL A 13 22.57 -6.02 25.74
N THR A 14 23.61 -6.07 24.92
CA THR A 14 23.50 -6.17 23.47
C THR A 14 23.03 -7.59 23.15
N LEU A 15 21.79 -7.77 22.71
CA LEU A 15 21.37 -9.04 22.10
C LEU A 15 21.63 -8.94 20.59
N LEU A 16 22.86 -9.31 20.20
CA LEU A 16 23.25 -9.55 18.83
C LEU A 16 22.85 -10.99 18.50
N LEU A 17 21.75 -11.19 17.75
CA LEU A 17 21.44 -12.51 17.20
C LEU A 17 22.23 -12.67 15.89
N ALA A 18 23.48 -13.09 15.99
CA ALA A 18 24.26 -13.57 14.87
C ALA A 18 23.87 -15.04 14.59
N LEU A 19 23.14 -15.29 13.51
CA LEU A 19 22.88 -16.65 13.02
C LEU A 19 24.07 -17.09 12.15
N THR A 20 25.11 -17.64 12.76
CA THR A 20 26.20 -18.32 12.05
C THR A 20 25.84 -19.78 11.78
N LEU A 21 25.78 -20.12 10.49
CA LEU A 21 25.70 -21.48 9.95
C LEU A 21 26.81 -22.37 10.52
N LEU A 22 26.44 -23.52 11.09
CA LEU A 22 27.34 -24.66 11.26
C LEU A 22 27.13 -25.60 10.07
N LEU A 23 28.00 -25.49 9.06
CA LEU A 23 28.14 -26.51 8.02
C LEU A 23 28.90 -27.70 8.59
N THR A 24 28.22 -28.83 8.78
CA THR A 24 28.88 -30.13 8.92
C THR A 24 29.24 -30.69 7.54
N SER A 25 30.45 -31.25 7.49
CA SER A 25 31.26 -31.60 6.33
C SER A 25 30.73 -32.72 5.42
N CYS A 26 31.08 -32.56 4.13
CA CYS A 26 31.53 -33.53 3.12
C CYS A 26 30.78 -34.84 2.89
N ASN A 27 30.24 -34.96 1.67
CA ASN A 27 30.60 -36.05 0.76
C ASN A 27 30.78 -35.48 -0.65
N GLN A 28 31.98 -35.61 -1.22
CA GLN A 28 32.26 -35.27 -2.62
C GLN A 28 31.71 -36.39 -3.53
N PRO A 29 30.99 -36.08 -4.61
CA PRO A 29 30.91 -36.98 -5.75
C PRO A 29 32.21 -36.91 -6.56
N THR A 30 32.75 -38.10 -6.86
CA THR A 30 33.93 -38.33 -7.71
C THR A 30 33.81 -37.66 -9.07
N SER A 31 34.85 -36.93 -9.48
CA SER A 31 35.01 -36.35 -10.81
C SER A 31 35.36 -37.44 -11.84
N THR A 32 34.44 -37.75 -12.75
CA THR A 32 34.78 -38.32 -14.05
C THR A 32 34.85 -37.20 -15.07
N THR A 33 36.01 -37.03 -15.68
CA THR A 33 36.29 -36.07 -16.75
C THR A 33 35.57 -36.48 -18.05
N ASP A 34 34.77 -35.58 -18.60
CA ASP A 34 34.29 -35.65 -19.99
C ASP A 34 34.59 -34.30 -20.69
N PRO A 35 35.05 -34.26 -21.94
CA PRO A 35 35.55 -33.04 -22.56
C PRO A 35 34.44 -32.27 -23.31
N ALA A 36 34.56 -30.94 -23.19
CA ALA A 36 34.05 -29.88 -24.07
C ALA A 36 32.52 -29.68 -24.22
N ALA A 37 32.04 -28.59 -23.61
CA ALA A 37 31.12 -27.67 -24.27
C ALA A 37 31.40 -26.24 -23.76
N THR A 38 32.01 -25.39 -24.58
CA THR A 38 31.91 -23.94 -24.42
C THR A 38 30.45 -23.56 -24.64
N GLN A 39 29.66 -23.52 -23.57
CA GLN A 39 28.37 -22.84 -23.60
C GLN A 39 28.65 -21.34 -23.51
N ASN A 40 28.52 -20.65 -24.64
CA ASN A 40 28.18 -19.23 -24.62
C ASN A 40 26.87 -19.13 -23.82
N LEU A 41 26.96 -18.59 -22.60
CA LEU A 41 25.77 -18.20 -21.86
C LEU A 41 25.03 -17.17 -22.73
N PRO A 42 23.72 -17.33 -22.97
CA PRO A 42 22.96 -16.29 -23.65
C PRO A 42 23.09 -15.02 -22.82
N ILE A 43 23.46 -13.93 -23.48
CA ILE A 43 23.30 -12.58 -22.93
C ILE A 43 21.82 -12.49 -22.55
N VAL A 44 21.54 -12.21 -21.28
CA VAL A 44 20.19 -11.91 -20.81
C VAL A 44 19.75 -10.67 -21.56
N GLU A 45 18.87 -10.85 -22.56
CA GLU A 45 18.17 -9.74 -23.19
C GLU A 45 17.41 -8.98 -22.10
N ILE A 46 17.51 -7.66 -22.16
CA ILE A 46 16.70 -6.74 -21.38
C ILE A 46 15.26 -7.09 -21.74
N LEU A 47 14.50 -7.69 -20.81
CA LEU A 47 13.09 -8.02 -21.05
C LEU A 47 12.36 -6.71 -21.32
N GLU A 48 11.97 -6.50 -22.58
CA GLU A 48 11.03 -5.45 -22.97
C GLU A 48 9.80 -5.56 -22.05
N THR A 49 9.30 -4.43 -21.56
CA THR A 49 8.03 -4.36 -20.82
C THR A 49 6.97 -5.15 -21.60
N PRO A 50 6.26 -6.09 -20.97
CA PRO A 50 5.31 -6.92 -21.68
C PRO A 50 4.31 -6.03 -22.41
N ASN A 51 4.08 -6.34 -23.68
CA ASN A 51 3.09 -5.65 -24.49
C ASN A 51 1.71 -5.94 -23.89
N LEU A 52 1.20 -5.04 -23.04
CA LEU A 52 -0.11 -5.08 -22.37
C LEU A 52 -1.27 -4.88 -23.36
N SER A 53 -1.14 -5.41 -24.58
CA SER A 53 -2.01 -5.03 -25.68
C SER A 53 -3.47 -5.41 -25.45
N GLN A 54 -3.84 -6.33 -24.53
CA GLN A 54 -5.22 -6.53 -24.10
C GLN A 54 -5.39 -7.20 -22.72
N PRO A 55 -5.18 -6.52 -21.56
CA PRO A 55 -6.03 -6.83 -20.42
C PRO A 55 -7.45 -6.39 -20.82
N ASN A 56 -8.43 -7.30 -20.74
CA ASN A 56 -9.81 -6.93 -21.06
C ASN A 56 -10.25 -5.89 -20.03
N PRO A 57 -10.57 -4.64 -20.42
CA PRO A 57 -10.91 -3.58 -19.47
C PRO A 57 -12.20 -3.86 -18.70
N GLN A 58 -12.99 -4.85 -19.12
CA GLN A 58 -14.27 -5.22 -18.50
C GLN A 58 -14.19 -6.36 -17.48
N GLY A 59 -13.02 -6.98 -17.27
CA GLY A 59 -12.86 -7.98 -16.20
C GLY A 59 -12.24 -7.36 -14.94
N GLU A 60 -12.36 -8.08 -13.83
CA GLU A 60 -11.78 -7.68 -12.54
C GLU A 60 -10.25 -7.80 -12.57
N TRP A 61 -9.56 -6.74 -12.16
CA TRP A 61 -8.11 -6.69 -12.11
C TRP A 61 -7.65 -6.70 -10.67
N LEU A 62 -6.67 -7.54 -10.36
CA LEU A 62 -5.87 -7.42 -9.15
C LEU A 62 -4.50 -6.90 -9.51
N ILE A 63 -4.12 -5.77 -8.92
CA ILE A 63 -2.76 -5.23 -9.02
C ILE A 63 -2.08 -5.46 -7.68
N LEU A 64 -1.00 -6.22 -7.73
CA LEU A 64 -0.29 -6.72 -6.56
C LEU A 64 1.10 -6.10 -6.51
N SER A 65 1.50 -5.67 -5.32
CA SER A 65 2.90 -5.35 -5.02
C SER A 65 3.54 -6.60 -4.42
N ILE A 66 4.51 -7.19 -5.13
CA ILE A 66 5.17 -8.43 -4.72
C ILE A 66 6.68 -8.17 -4.61
N GLU A 67 7.26 -8.55 -3.48
CA GLU A 67 8.71 -8.48 -3.27
C GLU A 67 9.40 -9.68 -3.94
N GLU A 68 10.34 -9.41 -4.83
CA GLU A 68 11.21 -10.41 -5.45
C GLU A 68 12.65 -9.90 -5.46
N HIS A 69 13.60 -10.73 -5.00
CA HIS A 69 15.03 -10.40 -4.97
C HIS A 69 15.39 -9.10 -4.22
N GLY A 70 14.58 -8.72 -3.22
CA GLY A 70 14.81 -7.55 -2.38
C GLY A 70 14.16 -6.25 -2.85
N TYR A 71 13.39 -6.29 -3.94
CA TYR A 71 12.64 -5.14 -4.45
C TYR A 71 11.18 -5.51 -4.66
N ALA A 72 10.28 -4.59 -4.30
CA ALA A 72 8.86 -4.69 -4.62
C ALA A 72 8.60 -4.31 -6.07
N HIS A 73 7.79 -5.11 -6.77
CA HIS A 73 7.34 -4.80 -8.12
C HIS A 73 5.84 -5.00 -8.26
N LEU A 74 5.27 -4.37 -9.28
CA LEU A 74 3.84 -4.46 -9.55
C LEU A 74 3.55 -5.60 -10.52
N PHE A 75 2.49 -6.33 -10.23
CA PHE A 75 1.98 -7.43 -11.02
C PHE A 75 0.49 -7.23 -11.27
N LEU A 76 0.07 -7.49 -12.50
CA LEU A 76 -1.33 -7.52 -12.90
C LEU A 76 -1.80 -8.97 -12.98
N TYR A 77 -2.96 -9.24 -12.40
CA TYR A 77 -3.66 -10.51 -12.52
C TYR A 77 -5.10 -10.26 -12.94
N GLN A 78 -5.57 -11.04 -13.90
CA GLN A 78 -6.96 -11.04 -14.34
C GLN A 78 -7.45 -12.49 -14.34
N PRO A 79 -8.36 -12.89 -13.43
CA PRO A 79 -8.88 -14.25 -13.39
C PRO A 79 -9.31 -14.76 -14.76
N ASP A 80 -8.92 -15.99 -15.08
CA ASP A 80 -9.22 -16.70 -16.33
C ASP A 80 -8.70 -16.06 -17.64
N ILE A 81 -8.10 -14.87 -17.58
CA ILE A 81 -7.67 -14.10 -18.76
C ILE A 81 -6.17 -13.90 -18.78
N LEU A 82 -5.59 -13.42 -17.68
CA LEU A 82 -4.18 -13.08 -17.57
C LEU A 82 -3.60 -13.71 -16.30
N PRO A 83 -2.60 -14.62 -16.40
CA PRO A 83 -1.88 -15.08 -15.22
C PRO A 83 -1.18 -13.90 -14.54
N ILE A 84 -0.71 -14.09 -13.30
CA ILE A 84 0.09 -13.07 -12.60
C ILE A 84 1.25 -12.64 -13.50
N THR A 85 1.17 -11.40 -14.00
CA THR A 85 2.07 -10.85 -15.01
C THR A 85 2.74 -9.63 -14.42
N ARG A 86 4.08 -9.67 -14.38
CA ARG A 86 4.89 -8.54 -13.93
C ARG A 86 4.71 -7.35 -14.87
N ILE A 87 4.44 -6.17 -14.33
CA ILE A 87 4.27 -4.93 -15.11
C ILE A 87 5.33 -3.86 -14.80
N THR A 88 6.10 -4.02 -13.72
CA THR A 88 7.29 -3.19 -13.46
C THR A 88 8.58 -3.99 -13.23
N THR A 89 9.72 -3.36 -13.50
CA THR A 89 11.06 -3.95 -13.42
C THR A 89 12.06 -2.91 -12.89
N GLY A 90 13.22 -3.35 -12.43
CA GLY A 90 14.32 -2.50 -11.99
C GLY A 90 14.94 -2.95 -10.67
N ASP A 91 15.96 -2.23 -10.22
CA ASP A 91 16.60 -2.42 -8.90
C ASP A 91 16.10 -1.34 -7.91
N TRP A 92 14.77 -1.19 -7.86
CA TRP A 92 14.03 -0.21 -7.06
C TRP A 92 12.67 -0.78 -6.69
N ASN A 93 12.02 -0.20 -5.68
CA ASN A 93 10.70 -0.58 -5.22
C ASN A 93 9.62 0.18 -5.99
N ASP A 94 8.58 -0.54 -6.42
CA ASP A 94 7.31 0.01 -6.91
C ASP A 94 6.18 -0.57 -6.05
N THR A 95 5.41 0.29 -5.38
CA THR A 95 4.39 -0.11 -4.39
C THR A 95 3.13 0.73 -4.49
N HIS A 96 2.11 0.38 -3.69
CA HIS A 96 0.84 1.11 -3.57
C HIS A 96 0.17 1.42 -4.94
N PRO A 97 -0.14 0.40 -5.75
CA PRO A 97 -0.81 0.60 -7.02
C PRO A 97 -2.23 1.17 -6.82
N ALA A 98 -2.59 2.18 -7.61
CA ALA A 98 -3.92 2.78 -7.67
C ALA A 98 -4.36 2.98 -9.12
N LEU A 99 -5.39 2.24 -9.53
CA LEU A 99 -5.94 2.30 -10.89
C LEU A 99 -6.79 3.57 -11.07
N SER A 100 -6.64 4.25 -12.20
CA SER A 100 -7.44 5.42 -12.54
C SER A 100 -8.92 5.04 -12.71
N PRO A 101 -9.87 5.97 -12.48
CA PRO A 101 -11.30 5.69 -12.63
C PRO A 101 -11.68 5.17 -14.03
N ASP A 102 -10.96 5.62 -15.07
CA ASP A 102 -11.15 5.19 -16.45
C ASP A 102 -10.33 3.95 -16.86
N ARG A 103 -9.55 3.38 -15.93
CA ARG A 103 -8.71 2.18 -16.07
C ARG A 103 -7.61 2.26 -17.13
N LYS A 104 -7.22 3.47 -17.53
CA LYS A 104 -6.14 3.66 -18.52
C LYS A 104 -4.79 3.93 -17.89
N GLN A 105 -4.78 4.40 -16.64
CA GLN A 105 -3.55 4.75 -15.94
C GLN A 105 -3.46 4.03 -14.61
N LEU A 106 -2.24 3.69 -14.23
CA LEU A 106 -1.90 3.18 -12.91
C LEU A 106 -0.99 4.18 -12.23
N ALA A 107 -1.45 4.76 -11.13
CA ALA A 107 -0.59 5.51 -10.21
C ALA A 107 0.09 4.55 -9.23
N PHE A 108 1.33 4.82 -8.87
CA PHE A 108 2.06 4.03 -7.88
C PHE A 108 3.23 4.83 -7.30
N ALA A 109 3.74 4.39 -6.14
CA ALA A 109 4.90 4.99 -5.50
C ALA A 109 6.17 4.24 -5.94
N SER A 110 7.26 4.96 -6.24
CA SER A 110 8.54 4.37 -6.65
C SER A 110 9.73 5.10 -6.07
N ASP A 111 10.76 4.36 -5.64
CA ASP A 111 12.04 4.94 -5.16
C ASP A 111 13.13 5.02 -6.24
N ARG A 112 12.77 4.80 -7.51
CA ARG A 112 13.70 4.75 -8.67
C ARG A 112 14.53 6.01 -8.91
N SER A 113 14.06 7.17 -8.42
CA SER A 113 14.73 8.47 -8.52
C SER A 113 15.64 8.78 -7.32
N GLY A 114 15.72 7.87 -6.33
CA GLY A 114 16.47 8.03 -5.08
C GLY A 114 15.61 8.50 -3.89
N TYR A 115 14.41 9.01 -4.14
CA TYR A 115 13.37 9.31 -3.16
C TYR A 115 12.07 8.64 -3.58
N TRP A 116 11.12 8.47 -2.65
CA TRP A 116 9.80 7.96 -3.00
C TRP A 116 9.02 9.05 -3.71
N ASP A 117 8.72 8.82 -4.98
CA ASP A 117 7.94 9.71 -5.83
C ASP A 117 6.74 8.96 -6.43
N LEU A 118 5.72 9.72 -6.85
CA LEU A 118 4.56 9.16 -7.55
C LEU A 118 4.83 9.09 -9.05
N TYR A 119 4.47 7.95 -9.64
CA TYR A 119 4.55 7.70 -11.08
C TYR A 119 3.20 7.28 -11.63
N LEU A 120 2.95 7.62 -12.89
CA LEU A 120 1.86 7.11 -13.71
C LEU A 120 2.41 6.17 -14.76
N MET A 121 1.76 5.03 -14.92
CA MET A 121 1.93 4.14 -16.07
C MET A 121 0.67 4.19 -16.93
N ASP A 122 0.85 4.51 -18.21
CA ASP A 122 -0.19 4.26 -19.22
C ASP A 122 -0.27 2.75 -19.47
N LEU A 123 -1.43 2.15 -19.18
CA LEU A 123 -1.60 0.70 -19.21
C LEU A 123 -1.67 0.11 -20.62
N GLN A 124 -1.89 0.93 -21.64
CA GLN A 124 -1.91 0.48 -23.03
C GLN A 124 -0.51 0.46 -23.64
N THR A 125 0.31 1.46 -23.30
CA THR A 125 1.61 1.70 -23.92
C THR A 125 2.78 1.32 -23.02
N GLY A 126 2.56 1.18 -21.71
CA GLY A 126 3.61 1.00 -20.70
C GLY A 126 4.40 2.27 -20.40
N ASN A 127 4.04 3.42 -21.00
CA ASN A 127 4.77 4.67 -20.82
C ASN A 127 4.67 5.17 -19.38
N LEU A 128 5.78 5.66 -18.86
CA LEU A 128 5.90 6.14 -17.49
C LEU A 128 6.06 7.65 -17.43
N THR A 129 5.33 8.29 -16.52
CA THR A 129 5.44 9.73 -16.22
C THR A 129 5.64 9.92 -14.73
N GLN A 130 6.65 10.68 -14.33
CA GLN A 130 6.86 11.08 -12.94
C GLN A 130 5.94 12.26 -12.61
N VAL A 131 5.16 12.15 -11.53
CA VAL A 131 4.18 13.17 -11.10
C VAL A 131 4.76 14.06 -10.02
N THR A 132 5.39 13.46 -9.00
CA THR A 132 6.10 14.20 -7.96
C THR A 132 7.60 14.01 -8.14
N ASN A 133 8.37 15.02 -7.76
CA ASN A 133 9.82 15.01 -7.83
C ASN A 133 10.35 15.88 -6.69
N SER A 134 10.27 15.33 -5.49
CA SER A 134 10.66 16.03 -4.27
C SER A 134 11.66 15.19 -3.48
N GLN A 135 12.34 15.80 -2.50
CA GLN A 135 13.18 15.05 -1.56
C GLN A 135 12.38 14.50 -0.37
N HIS A 136 11.05 14.53 -0.46
CA HIS A 136 10.14 13.97 0.52
C HIS A 136 9.81 12.52 0.17
N TYR A 137 9.10 11.87 1.09
CA TYR A 137 8.51 10.57 0.84
C TYR A 137 7.11 10.80 0.29
N ASP A 138 6.87 10.54 -1.00
CA ASP A 138 5.55 10.65 -1.62
C ASP A 138 5.03 9.25 -1.97
N SER A 139 3.89 8.84 -1.41
CA SER A 139 3.41 7.45 -1.54
C SER A 139 1.88 7.32 -1.40
N ALA A 140 1.39 6.08 -1.40
CA ALA A 140 -0.01 5.70 -1.21
C ALA A 140 -1.02 6.55 -2.03
N PRO A 141 -0.87 6.62 -3.37
CA PRO A 141 -1.75 7.42 -4.21
C PRO A 141 -3.19 6.91 -4.20
N SER A 142 -4.15 7.83 -4.28
CA SER A 142 -5.58 7.54 -4.42
C SER A 142 -6.22 8.54 -5.38
N TRP A 143 -6.87 8.03 -6.43
CA TRP A 143 -7.43 8.86 -7.49
C TRP A 143 -8.68 9.61 -7.09
N SER A 144 -8.74 10.89 -7.46
CA SER A 144 -10.01 11.60 -7.53
C SER A 144 -10.92 10.98 -8.60
N PRO A 145 -12.25 11.07 -8.44
CA PRO A 145 -13.20 10.48 -9.40
C PRO A 145 -13.10 11.01 -10.83
N ASP A 146 -12.67 12.26 -10.97
CA ASP A 146 -12.49 12.92 -12.26
C ASP A 146 -11.16 12.56 -12.94
N GLY A 147 -10.29 11.79 -12.28
CA GLY A 147 -8.99 11.37 -12.80
C GLY A 147 -7.99 12.52 -12.97
N GLN A 148 -8.24 13.70 -12.38
CA GLN A 148 -7.34 14.85 -12.49
C GLN A 148 -6.38 14.99 -11.31
N TRP A 149 -6.68 14.35 -10.18
CA TRP A 149 -5.93 14.49 -8.94
C TRP A 149 -5.61 13.14 -8.31
N LEU A 150 -4.51 13.12 -7.56
CA LEU A 150 -4.17 12.06 -6.62
C LEU A 150 -4.13 12.65 -5.22
N ALA A 151 -4.82 12.04 -4.26
CA ALA A 151 -4.47 12.20 -2.84
C ALA A 151 -3.30 11.26 -2.54
N PHE A 152 -2.36 11.71 -1.72
CA PHE A 152 -1.15 10.95 -1.41
C PHE A 152 -0.59 11.36 -0.05
N GLU A 153 0.20 10.48 0.55
CA GLU A 153 0.92 10.78 1.79
C GLU A 153 2.27 11.44 1.45
N THR A 154 2.64 12.47 2.22
CA THR A 154 3.91 13.19 2.06
C THR A 154 4.44 13.73 3.38
N TYR A 155 5.76 13.93 3.49
CA TYR A 155 6.36 14.59 4.65
C TYR A 155 6.32 16.12 4.51
N VAL A 156 5.63 16.79 5.42
CA VAL A 156 5.64 18.24 5.56
C VAL A 156 6.14 18.61 6.96
N ASN A 157 7.27 19.31 7.05
CA ASN A 157 7.91 19.69 8.32
C ASN A 157 8.13 18.49 9.27
N ASP A 158 8.67 17.39 8.74
CA ASP A 158 8.94 16.14 9.46
C ASP A 158 7.68 15.42 10.03
N ASN A 159 6.47 15.83 9.62
CA ASN A 159 5.23 15.12 9.91
C ASN A 159 4.65 14.49 8.64
N LEU A 160 4.10 13.28 8.78
CA LEU A 160 3.42 12.61 7.67
C LEU A 160 2.01 13.21 7.54
N GLU A 161 1.72 13.76 6.37
CA GLU A 161 0.51 14.50 6.05
C GLU A 161 -0.10 13.96 4.75
N ILE A 162 -1.36 14.32 4.48
CA ILE A 162 -2.00 14.11 3.18
C ILE A 162 -1.90 15.38 2.35
N ALA A 163 -1.57 15.24 1.08
CA ALA A 163 -1.68 16.28 0.06
C ALA A 163 -2.45 15.75 -1.15
N ILE A 164 -2.87 16.66 -2.02
CA ILE A 164 -3.40 16.31 -3.34
C ILE A 164 -2.50 16.90 -4.43
N VAL A 165 -2.26 16.15 -5.51
CA VAL A 165 -1.47 16.59 -6.66
C VAL A 165 -2.28 16.50 -7.94
N ASN A 166 -2.24 17.53 -8.77
CA ASN A 166 -2.81 17.48 -10.11
C ASN A 166 -1.87 16.69 -11.02
N VAL A 167 -2.37 15.64 -11.65
CA VAL A 167 -1.54 14.70 -12.41
C VAL A 167 -0.95 15.27 -13.70
N THR A 168 -1.49 16.39 -14.19
CA THR A 168 -1.02 17.05 -15.42
C THR A 168 -0.13 18.26 -15.13
N THR A 169 -0.50 19.08 -14.14
CA THR A 169 0.21 20.33 -13.83
C THR A 169 1.28 20.18 -12.76
N ALA A 170 1.30 19.04 -12.04
CA ALA A 170 2.11 18.80 -10.84
C ALA A 170 1.89 19.84 -9.72
N GLU A 171 0.75 20.53 -9.73
CA GLU A 171 0.34 21.41 -8.63
C GLU A 171 0.01 20.57 -7.40
N ILE A 172 0.65 20.89 -6.26
CA ILE A 172 0.45 20.20 -4.98
C ILE A 172 -0.29 21.13 -4.01
N ILE A 173 -1.34 20.62 -3.38
CA ILE A 173 -2.14 21.30 -2.36
C ILE A 173 -2.14 20.45 -1.09
N PRO A 174 -1.62 20.96 0.04
CA PRO A 174 -1.72 20.27 1.32
C PRO A 174 -3.20 20.08 1.72
N LEU A 175 -3.57 18.85 2.07
CA LEU A 175 -4.93 18.51 2.51
C LEU A 175 -5.06 18.55 4.03
N THR A 176 -4.02 18.10 4.74
CA THR A 176 -3.95 18.10 6.20
C THR A 176 -2.78 18.92 6.71
N GLN A 177 -2.90 19.39 7.95
CA GLN A 177 -1.84 20.05 8.68
C GLN A 177 -2.11 19.89 10.18
N HIS A 178 -1.57 18.84 10.78
CA HIS A 178 -1.79 18.53 12.19
C HIS A 178 -0.50 17.98 12.82
N PRO A 179 -0.19 18.21 14.11
CA PRO A 179 0.99 17.61 14.75
C PRO A 179 1.00 16.08 14.86
N ALA A 180 -0.08 15.41 14.41
CA ALA A 180 -0.23 13.97 14.42
C ALA A 180 -0.08 13.47 12.99
N SER A 181 0.33 12.22 12.84
CA SER A 181 0.52 11.63 11.51
C SER A 181 -0.82 11.35 10.83
N ASP A 182 -0.94 11.79 9.58
CA ASP A 182 -2.05 11.47 8.68
C ASP A 182 -1.50 10.67 7.47
N HIS A 183 -2.09 9.52 7.13
CA HIS A 183 -1.55 8.62 6.10
C HIS A 183 -2.63 7.74 5.44
N SER A 184 -2.24 6.95 4.42
CA SER A 184 -3.12 6.00 3.73
C SER A 184 -4.45 6.63 3.23
N PRO A 185 -4.41 7.63 2.34
CA PRO A 185 -5.60 8.28 1.84
C PRO A 185 -6.41 7.38 0.91
N ALA A 186 -7.73 7.56 0.93
CA ALA A 186 -8.71 6.91 0.06
C ALA A 186 -9.77 7.94 -0.36
N TRP A 187 -9.62 8.47 -1.56
CA TRP A 187 -10.58 9.38 -2.16
C TRP A 187 -11.87 8.63 -2.49
N ILE A 188 -13.00 9.19 -2.10
CA ILE A 188 -14.31 8.63 -2.44
C ILE A 188 -14.49 8.65 -3.98
N PRO A 189 -14.93 7.56 -4.62
CA PRO A 189 -15.25 7.54 -6.04
C PRO A 189 -16.63 8.18 -6.32
N GLY A 190 -16.96 8.35 -7.61
CA GLY A 190 -18.25 8.92 -8.04
C GLY A 190 -18.30 10.44 -7.92
N GLU A 191 -19.41 10.99 -7.44
CA GLU A 191 -19.60 12.45 -7.35
C GLU A 191 -19.11 13.04 -6.01
N GLY A 192 -18.58 12.20 -5.11
CA GLY A 192 -18.17 12.64 -3.78
C GLY A 192 -16.85 13.43 -3.80
N ARG A 193 -16.73 14.40 -2.90
CA ARG A 193 -15.52 15.21 -2.70
C ARG A 193 -14.94 15.00 -1.30
N GLN A 194 -14.77 13.74 -0.90
CA GLN A 194 -14.26 13.37 0.41
C GLN A 194 -13.02 12.47 0.29
N VAL A 195 -12.11 12.61 1.24
CA VAL A 195 -10.93 11.73 1.36
C VAL A 195 -10.99 11.09 2.74
N ALA A 196 -11.09 9.76 2.78
CA ALA A 196 -10.84 8.99 3.99
C ALA A 196 -9.34 8.84 4.19
N PHE A 197 -8.85 8.85 5.42
CA PHE A 197 -7.44 8.66 5.73
C PHE A 197 -7.28 8.14 7.15
N VAL A 198 -6.12 7.61 7.48
CA VAL A 198 -5.77 7.22 8.83
C VAL A 198 -5.13 8.39 9.54
N SER A 199 -5.48 8.62 10.80
CA SER A 199 -4.92 9.71 11.59
C SER A 199 -4.76 9.33 13.05
N SER A 200 -3.63 9.70 13.64
CA SER A 200 -3.33 9.47 15.07
C SER A 200 -3.77 10.61 16.00
N ARG A 201 -4.52 11.59 15.49
CA ARG A 201 -4.89 12.81 16.25
C ARG A 201 -5.78 12.57 17.48
N SER A 202 -6.42 11.41 17.59
CA SER A 202 -7.23 10.97 18.74
C SER A 202 -6.44 10.18 19.80
N GLY A 203 -5.16 9.86 19.53
CA GLY A 203 -4.28 9.11 20.44
C GLY A 203 -3.94 7.70 19.95
N ASP A 204 -4.82 7.10 19.15
CA ASP A 204 -4.61 5.91 18.33
C ASP A 204 -4.98 6.23 16.86
N ASN A 205 -4.59 5.33 15.95
CA ASN A 205 -4.91 5.48 14.53
C ASN A 205 -6.40 5.19 14.33
N ASP A 206 -7.16 6.21 13.95
CA ASP A 206 -8.56 6.10 13.55
C ASP A 206 -8.71 6.38 12.04
N ILE A 207 -9.85 5.98 11.46
CA ILE A 207 -10.30 6.46 10.14
C ILE A 207 -10.94 7.83 10.31
N TRP A 208 -10.41 8.82 9.60
CA TRP A 208 -10.94 10.17 9.51
C TRP A 208 -11.43 10.46 8.08
N LEU A 209 -12.43 11.32 7.97
CA LEU A 209 -12.91 11.86 6.70
C LEU A 209 -12.57 13.34 6.61
N ALA A 210 -12.03 13.78 5.48
CA ALA A 210 -11.89 15.18 5.11
C ALA A 210 -12.88 15.51 3.99
N ASP A 211 -13.74 16.49 4.24
CA ASP A 211 -14.61 17.07 3.21
C ASP A 211 -13.85 18.17 2.43
N LEU A 212 -13.83 18.07 1.10
CA LEU A 212 -13.14 19.04 0.24
C LEU A 212 -14.00 20.26 -0.12
N ASP A 213 -15.28 20.27 0.25
CA ASP A 213 -16.17 21.43 0.13
C ASP A 213 -16.14 22.33 1.38
N LEU A 214 -15.61 21.81 2.49
CA LEU A 214 -15.47 22.53 3.75
C LEU A 214 -14.02 23.02 3.96
N ALA A 215 -13.88 24.07 4.75
CA ALA A 215 -12.59 24.66 5.13
C ALA A 215 -12.40 24.63 6.65
N GLY A 216 -11.13 24.70 7.09
CA GLY A 216 -10.78 24.66 8.51
C GLY A 216 -11.11 23.31 9.17
N ASP A 217 -11.18 23.30 10.49
CA ASP A 217 -11.32 22.06 11.27
C ASP A 217 -12.70 21.37 11.08
N GLU A 218 -13.72 22.13 10.69
CA GLU A 218 -15.09 21.61 10.45
C GLU A 218 -15.15 20.59 9.30
N ARG A 219 -14.11 20.54 8.46
CA ARG A 219 -14.02 19.55 7.38
C ARG A 219 -13.69 18.15 7.84
N TYR A 220 -13.18 17.97 9.06
CA TYR A 220 -12.68 16.69 9.54
C TYR A 220 -13.66 16.01 10.50
N ILE A 221 -13.94 14.74 10.25
CA ILE A 221 -14.78 13.90 11.11
C ILE A 221 -14.01 12.62 11.46
N ASN A 222 -13.93 12.29 12.76
CA ASN A 222 -13.45 10.97 13.20
C ASN A 222 -14.57 9.95 12.96
N LEU A 223 -14.36 9.05 12.00
CA LEU A 223 -15.37 8.11 11.53
C LEU A 223 -15.41 6.82 12.37
N SER A 224 -14.24 6.24 12.69
CA SER A 224 -14.18 5.00 13.45
C SER A 224 -14.33 5.25 14.95
N ASN A 225 -13.55 6.18 15.50
CA ASN A 225 -13.48 6.54 16.91
C ASN A 225 -13.56 5.30 17.83
N THR A 226 -12.59 4.40 17.68
CA THR A 226 -12.58 3.07 18.28
C THR A 226 -11.45 2.92 19.29
N PRO A 227 -11.67 3.20 20.59
CA PRO A 227 -10.59 3.20 21.57
C PRO A 227 -9.88 1.85 21.70
N ASN A 228 -8.55 1.87 21.73
CA ASN A 228 -7.69 0.69 21.84
C ASN A 228 -7.72 -0.23 20.61
N ALA A 229 -8.18 0.30 19.48
CA ALA A 229 -7.95 -0.29 18.17
C ALA A 229 -6.90 0.54 17.42
N SER A 230 -6.56 0.10 16.22
CA SER A 230 -5.68 0.83 15.32
C SER A 230 -6.12 0.48 13.92
N GLU A 231 -6.74 1.46 13.27
CA GLU A 231 -7.27 1.34 11.93
C GLU A 231 -6.20 1.58 10.87
N SER A 232 -6.38 0.95 9.71
CA SER A 232 -5.46 1.00 8.58
C SER A 232 -6.16 0.71 7.27
N ALA A 233 -5.54 1.18 6.18
CA ALA A 233 -5.93 0.88 4.80
C ALA A 233 -7.44 1.08 4.52
N PRO A 234 -7.97 2.31 4.69
CA PRO A 234 -9.31 2.63 4.24
C PRO A 234 -9.39 2.45 2.71
N VAL A 235 -10.48 1.84 2.21
CA VAL A 235 -10.74 1.65 0.77
C VAL A 235 -12.24 1.74 0.51
N TRP A 236 -12.64 2.66 -0.35
CA TRP A 236 -14.03 2.77 -0.82
C TRP A 236 -14.36 1.68 -1.83
N ASN A 237 -15.61 1.22 -1.82
CA ASN A 237 -16.14 0.46 -2.94
C ASN A 237 -16.32 1.36 -4.18
N ALA A 238 -16.42 0.78 -5.38
CA ALA A 238 -16.49 1.54 -6.63
C ALA A 238 -17.66 2.55 -6.70
N GLY A 239 -18.74 2.30 -5.97
CA GLY A 239 -19.91 3.19 -5.90
C GLY A 239 -19.81 4.32 -4.87
N GLY A 240 -18.78 4.34 -4.02
CA GLY A 240 -18.62 5.35 -2.97
C GLY A 240 -19.67 5.24 -1.85
N THR A 241 -20.33 4.09 -1.72
CA THR A 241 -21.41 3.88 -0.74
C THR A 241 -20.93 3.20 0.53
N GLN A 242 -19.81 2.47 0.46
CA GLN A 242 -19.27 1.73 1.58
C GLN A 242 -17.76 1.92 1.68
N LEU A 243 -17.29 2.12 2.91
CA LEU A 243 -15.87 2.23 3.24
C LEU A 243 -15.43 0.97 4.00
N LEU A 244 -14.38 0.33 3.51
CA LEU A 244 -13.71 -0.80 4.16
C LEU A 244 -12.45 -0.32 4.84
N TRP A 245 -12.11 -0.89 5.99
CA TRP A 245 -10.77 -0.77 6.58
C TRP A 245 -10.39 -2.02 7.36
N ALA A 246 -9.12 -2.16 7.68
CA ALA A 246 -8.63 -3.13 8.64
C ALA A 246 -8.44 -2.45 10.01
N ALA A 247 -8.75 -3.16 11.09
CA ALA A 247 -8.51 -2.70 12.46
C ALA A 247 -7.79 -3.77 13.28
N THR A 248 -6.78 -3.36 14.04
CA THR A 248 -6.02 -4.22 14.95
C THR A 248 -6.39 -3.89 16.39
N THR A 249 -6.94 -4.86 17.11
CA THR A 249 -7.23 -4.66 18.55
C THR A 249 -5.94 -4.78 19.37
N GLN A 250 -5.61 -3.74 20.15
CA GLN A 250 -4.34 -3.69 20.89
C GLN A 250 -4.24 -4.76 22.00
N ALA A 251 -5.38 -5.31 22.45
CA ALA A 251 -5.43 -6.30 23.53
C ALA A 251 -5.05 -7.73 23.09
N ILE A 252 -5.32 -8.09 21.84
CA ILE A 252 -5.21 -9.49 21.37
C ILE A 252 -4.55 -9.62 19.99
N GLY A 253 -4.22 -8.51 19.31
CA GLY A 253 -3.42 -8.51 18.08
C GLY A 253 -4.11 -9.11 16.86
N PHE A 254 -5.43 -9.26 16.88
CA PHE A 254 -6.19 -9.73 15.73
C PHE A 254 -6.53 -8.57 14.79
N ASN A 255 -6.30 -8.79 13.50
CA ASN A 255 -6.67 -7.88 12.41
C ASN A 255 -8.03 -8.30 11.86
N GLY A 256 -9.03 -7.44 12.00
CA GLY A 256 -10.37 -7.63 11.43
C GLY A 256 -10.65 -6.63 10.33
N LEU A 257 -11.49 -7.01 9.38
CA LEU A 257 -12.03 -6.14 8.34
C LEU A 257 -13.40 -5.61 8.76
N TYR A 258 -13.61 -4.32 8.55
CA TYR A 258 -14.83 -3.60 8.93
C TYR A 258 -15.39 -2.81 7.75
N ILE A 259 -16.70 -2.85 7.58
CA ILE A 259 -17.42 -2.06 6.57
C ILE A 259 -18.31 -1.03 7.27
N TRP A 260 -18.20 0.22 6.87
CA TRP A 260 -19.12 1.31 7.21
C TRP A 260 -19.96 1.72 6.01
N ASP A 261 -21.20 2.11 6.27
CA ASP A 261 -22.18 2.51 5.26
C ASP A 261 -22.38 4.02 5.27
N ALA A 262 -22.06 4.66 4.14
CA ALA A 262 -22.16 6.11 4.00
C ALA A 262 -23.60 6.63 4.04
N ALA A 263 -24.59 5.79 3.74
CA ALA A 263 -26.00 6.16 3.85
C ALA A 263 -26.52 6.15 5.30
N GLU A 264 -25.84 5.44 6.20
CA GLU A 264 -26.17 5.34 7.63
C GLU A 264 -25.00 5.81 8.51
N PRO A 265 -24.57 7.08 8.41
CA PRO A 265 -23.28 7.52 8.95
C PRO A 265 -23.16 7.41 10.48
N THR A 266 -24.28 7.37 11.20
CA THR A 266 -24.31 7.20 12.66
C THR A 266 -24.21 5.75 13.10
N ARG A 267 -24.28 4.78 12.17
CA ARG A 267 -24.19 3.36 12.47
C ARG A 267 -22.72 2.94 12.51
N SER A 268 -22.37 2.17 13.55
CA SER A 268 -21.03 1.61 13.66
C SER A 268 -20.72 0.64 12.52
N ALA A 269 -19.46 0.61 12.10
CA ALA A 269 -18.98 -0.34 11.11
C ALA A 269 -19.20 -1.79 11.57
N ARG A 270 -19.56 -2.66 10.62
CA ARG A 270 -19.77 -4.08 10.87
C ARG A 270 -18.50 -4.86 10.57
N TRP A 271 -18.17 -5.82 11.43
CA TRP A 271 -17.09 -6.79 11.16
C TRP A 271 -17.49 -7.74 10.03
N VAL A 272 -16.52 -8.09 9.18
CA VAL A 272 -16.69 -8.99 8.02
C VAL A 272 -15.94 -10.29 8.20
N GLY A 273 -14.70 -10.21 8.68
CA GLY A 273 -13.76 -11.32 8.66
C GLY A 273 -12.38 -10.94 9.17
N ASP A 274 -11.50 -11.93 9.31
CA ASP A 274 -10.10 -11.71 9.65
C ASP A 274 -9.31 -11.30 8.40
N GLY A 275 -8.40 -10.35 8.52
CA GLY A 275 -7.62 -9.93 7.36
C GLY A 275 -6.95 -8.58 7.52
N SER A 276 -6.11 -8.29 6.54
CA SER A 276 -5.40 -7.02 6.38
C SER A 276 -5.44 -6.59 4.91
N LEU A 277 -5.34 -5.29 4.64
CA LEU A 277 -5.34 -4.74 3.28
C LEU A 277 -6.52 -5.26 2.44
N GLY A 278 -7.74 -5.07 2.93
CA GLY A 278 -8.94 -5.48 2.23
C GLY A 278 -9.20 -4.60 1.01
N VAL A 279 -9.56 -5.20 -0.12
CA VAL A 279 -9.98 -4.50 -1.34
C VAL A 279 -11.28 -5.08 -1.86
N TRP A 280 -12.12 -4.22 -2.42
CA TRP A 280 -13.39 -4.62 -3.01
C TRP A 280 -13.18 -5.20 -4.41
N ASN A 281 -14.03 -6.17 -4.76
CA ASN A 281 -14.28 -6.46 -6.16
C ASN A 281 -15.17 -5.37 -6.78
N GLU A 282 -15.32 -5.37 -8.10
CA GLU A 282 -15.96 -4.26 -8.81
C GLU A 282 -17.45 -4.11 -8.48
N SER A 283 -18.14 -5.23 -8.27
CA SER A 283 -19.56 -5.25 -7.89
C SER A 283 -19.81 -4.96 -6.41
N ALA A 284 -18.75 -4.76 -5.61
CA ALA A 284 -18.84 -4.59 -4.16
C ALA A 284 -19.54 -5.75 -3.42
N THR A 285 -19.51 -6.96 -3.98
CA THR A 285 -20.09 -8.17 -3.39
C THR A 285 -19.04 -9.07 -2.74
N GLN A 286 -17.77 -8.85 -3.04
CA GLN A 286 -16.66 -9.58 -2.47
C GLN A 286 -15.57 -8.65 -1.97
N ILE A 287 -14.85 -9.11 -0.94
CA ILE A 287 -13.65 -8.47 -0.43
C ILE A 287 -12.51 -9.46 -0.51
N VAL A 288 -11.45 -9.10 -1.23
CA VAL A 288 -10.18 -9.83 -1.26
C VAL A 288 -9.28 -9.26 -0.17
N THR A 289 -8.60 -10.11 0.58
CA THR A 289 -7.73 -9.69 1.69
C THR A 289 -6.57 -10.62 1.90
N VAL A 290 -5.58 -10.14 2.64
CA VAL A 290 -4.40 -10.88 3.05
C VAL A 290 -4.53 -11.32 4.50
N ILE A 291 -4.36 -12.63 4.74
CA ILE A 291 -4.21 -13.20 6.09
C ILE A 291 -2.76 -13.63 6.26
N ARG A 292 -2.09 -13.09 7.29
CA ARG A 292 -0.71 -13.44 7.63
C ARG A 292 -0.69 -14.48 8.75
N ALA A 293 -0.07 -15.63 8.47
CA ALA A 293 0.30 -16.64 9.45
C ALA A 293 1.82 -16.59 9.68
N PRO A 294 2.36 -17.21 10.75
CA PRO A 294 3.78 -17.08 11.11
C PRO A 294 4.79 -17.36 9.98
N ASN A 295 4.46 -18.24 9.03
CA ASN A 295 5.36 -18.65 7.94
C ASN A 295 4.72 -18.54 6.55
N GLN A 296 3.49 -18.03 6.44
CA GLN A 296 2.72 -18.05 5.20
C GLN A 296 1.79 -16.84 5.12
N THR A 297 1.61 -16.33 3.92
CA THR A 297 0.65 -15.27 3.62
C THR A 297 -0.39 -15.84 2.66
N PHE A 298 -1.66 -15.72 3.02
CA PHE A 298 -2.79 -16.20 2.22
C PHE A 298 -3.51 -15.02 1.60
N LEU A 299 -3.87 -15.15 0.33
CA LEU A 299 -4.89 -14.32 -0.31
C LEU A 299 -6.23 -15.06 -0.19
N THR A 300 -7.23 -14.42 0.41
CA THR A 300 -8.57 -14.98 0.59
C THR A 300 -9.64 -13.99 0.16
N ALA A 301 -10.87 -14.46 -0.02
CA ALA A 301 -12.01 -13.62 -0.34
C ALA A 301 -13.20 -13.91 0.57
N TYR A 302 -13.90 -12.84 0.98
CA TYR A 302 -15.19 -12.90 1.68
C TYR A 302 -16.31 -12.55 0.72
N ASN A 303 -17.36 -13.38 0.65
CA ASN A 303 -18.59 -13.07 -0.06
C ASN A 303 -19.57 -12.38 0.91
N LEU A 304 -20.11 -11.23 0.50
CA LEU A 304 -21.01 -10.43 1.32
C LEU A 304 -22.49 -10.79 1.11
N GLU A 305 -22.82 -11.55 0.06
CA GLU A 305 -24.20 -11.93 -0.27
C GLU A 305 -24.65 -13.28 0.31
N GLY A 306 -23.74 -14.04 0.92
CA GLY A 306 -24.01 -15.35 1.55
C GLY A 306 -23.85 -16.54 0.62
#